data_AF-A0A0E1WFT1-F1
#
_entry.id   AF-A0A0E1WFT1-F1
#
_cell.length_a   1.000
_cell.length_b   1.000
_cell.length_c   1.000
_cell.angle_alpha   90.00
_cell.angle_beta   90.00
_cell.angle_gamma   90.00
#
_symmetry.space_group_name_H-M   'P 1'
#
loop_
_entity.id
_entity.type
_entity.pdbx_description
1 polymer ?
#
loop_
_entity_poly.entity_id
_entity_poly.type
_entity_poly.pdbx_seq_one_letter_code
_entity_poly.pdbx_strand_id
1 'polypeptide(L)' 'MNKTSEEMADLFALAGGQQWRKYTGGESPRVMGEDRLFYAAARLALTDEELHRVYDKMREIGADIGVE' A
#
# COMPACT_ATOMS: atom_id res chain seq x y z
N MET A 1 12.50 4.79 -8.60
CA MET A 1 12.25 3.36 -8.32
C MET A 1 11.99 2.66 -9.63
N ASN A 2 12.72 1.58 -9.94
CA ASN A 2 12.42 0.74 -11.10
C ASN A 2 11.48 -0.39 -10.64
N LYS A 3 10.19 -0.10 -10.55
CA LYS A 3 9.14 -1.05 -10.12
C LYS A 3 8.11 -1.22 -11.24
N THR A 4 7.68 -2.45 -11.45
CA THR A 4 6.58 -2.80 -12.35
C THR A 4 5.25 -2.27 -11.80
N SER A 5 4.21 -2.20 -12.65
CA SER A 5 2.87 -1.84 -12.16
C SER A 5 2.35 -2.82 -11.10
N GLU A 6 2.78 -4.07 -11.13
CA GLU A 6 2.39 -5.09 -10.15
C GLU A 6 3.03 -4.79 -8.80
N GLU A 7 4.35 -4.57 -8.76
CA GLU A 7 5.04 -4.21 -7.52
C GLU A 7 4.56 -2.87 -6.93
N MET A 8 4.13 -1.94 -7.79
CA MET A 8 3.47 -0.70 -7.35
C MET A 8 2.07 -0.97 -6.80
N ALA A 9 1.33 -1.92 -7.37
CA ALA A 9 0.04 -2.31 -6.83
C ALA A 9 0.20 -2.95 -5.44
N ASP A 10 1.18 -3.83 -5.27
CA ASP A 10 1.50 -4.44 -3.98
C ASP A 10 1.82 -3.37 -2.94
N LEU A 11 2.74 -2.45 -3.26
CA LEU A 11 3.15 -1.36 -2.37
C LEU A 11 1.96 -0.51 -1.87
N PHE A 12 0.99 -0.25 -2.74
CA PHE A 12 -0.19 0.56 -2.43
C PHE A 12 -1.41 -0.28 -1.98
N ALA A 13 -1.23 -1.57 -1.65
CA ALA A 13 -2.32 -2.50 -1.31
C ALA A 13 -3.48 -2.44 -2.32
N LEU A 14 -3.14 -2.54 -3.60
CA LEU A 14 -4.09 -2.63 -4.70
C LEU A 14 -4.16 -4.07 -5.19
N ALA A 15 -5.32 -4.48 -5.70
CA ALA A 15 -5.56 -5.84 -6.19
C ALA A 15 -4.80 -6.22 -7.49
N GLY A 16 -3.79 -5.44 -7.89
CA GLY A 16 -2.95 -5.71 -9.08
C GLY A 16 -2.70 -4.49 -9.97
N GLY A 17 -1.74 -4.62 -10.90
CA GLY A 17 -1.18 -3.50 -11.66
C GLY A 17 -2.15 -2.73 -12.55
N GLN A 18 -3.29 -3.34 -12.93
CA GLN A 18 -4.37 -2.63 -13.62
C GLN A 18 -5.00 -1.53 -12.74
N GLN A 19 -5.09 -1.76 -11.42
CA GLN A 19 -5.62 -0.75 -10.50
C GLN A 19 -4.63 0.40 -10.31
N TRP A 20 -3.33 0.09 -10.26
CA TRP A 20 -2.28 1.11 -10.18
C TRP A 20 -2.34 2.09 -11.36
N ARG A 21 -2.56 1.58 -12.58
CA ARG A 21 -2.69 2.43 -13.78
C ARG A 21 -3.86 3.40 -13.74
N LYS A 22 -4.90 3.17 -12.94
CA LYS A 22 -6.01 4.13 -12.77
C LYS A 22 -5.59 5.41 -12.05
N TYR A 23 -4.50 5.36 -11.29
CA TYR A 23 -3.96 6.50 -10.53
C TYR A 23 -2.78 7.17 -11.23
N THR A 24 -2.15 6.49 -12.19
CA THR A 24 -0.91 6.96 -12.84
C THR A 24 -1.00 7.13 -14.35
N GLY A 25 -2.07 6.66 -14.98
CA GLY A 25 -2.26 6.73 -16.43
C GLY A 25 -3.65 7.25 -16.84
N GLY A 26 -3.79 7.49 -18.14
CA GLY A 26 -5.02 8.02 -18.78
C GLY A 26 -5.10 9.54 -18.78
N GLU A 27 -6.08 10.10 -19.52
CA GLU A 27 -6.33 11.55 -19.59
C GLU A 27 -6.85 12.15 -18.27
N SER A 28 -7.36 11.32 -17.35
CA SER A 28 -7.85 11.77 -16.03
C SER A 28 -7.56 10.71 -14.96
N PRO A 29 -6.34 10.72 -14.39
CA PRO A 29 -5.98 9.84 -13.28
C PRO A 29 -6.88 10.07 -12.08
N ARG A 30 -7.19 8.99 -11.36
CA ARG A 30 -7.93 9.07 -10.09
C ARG A 30 -7.07 9.73 -9.03
N VAL A 31 -7.72 10.48 -8.15
CA VAL A 31 -7.09 10.98 -6.92
C VAL A 31 -6.88 9.81 -5.96
N MET A 32 -5.66 9.68 -5.43
CA MET A 32 -5.32 8.72 -4.39
C MET A 32 -5.84 9.23 -3.05
N GLY A 33 -6.53 8.39 -2.29
CA GLY A 33 -6.90 8.70 -0.92
C GLY A 33 -5.69 8.75 0.02
N GLU A 34 -5.78 9.55 1.07
CA GLU A 34 -4.72 9.70 2.09
C GLU A 34 -4.46 8.39 2.84
N ASP A 35 -5.49 7.57 3.04
CA ASP A 35 -5.42 6.23 3.63
C ASP A 35 -4.46 5.31 2.88
N ARG A 36 -4.59 5.26 1.56
CA ARG A 36 -3.75 4.44 0.70
C ARG A 36 -2.36 5.02 0.55
N LEU A 37 -2.24 6.35 0.49
CA LEU A 37 -0.94 7.02 0.49
C LEU A 37 -0.18 6.75 1.78
N PHE A 38 -0.85 6.80 2.93
CA PHE A 38 -0.29 6.49 4.24
C PHE A 38 0.26 5.06 4.27
N TYR A 39 -0.50 4.08 3.78
CA TYR A 39 -0.05 2.69 3.72
C TYR A 39 1.24 2.52 2.90
N ALA A 40 1.28 3.09 1.69
CA ALA A 40 2.47 3.03 0.85
C ALA A 40 3.67 3.76 1.48
N ALA A 41 3.43 4.93 2.10
CA ALA A 41 4.46 5.70 2.77
C ALA A 41 5.04 4.95 3.98
N ALA A 42 4.19 4.29 4.78
CA ALA A 42 4.63 3.46 5.90
C ALA A 42 5.57 2.34 5.45
N ARG A 43 5.26 1.63 4.36
CA ARG A 43 6.10 0.57 3.80
C ARG A 43 7.42 1.05 3.18
N LEU A 44 7.51 2.33 2.81
CA LEU A 44 8.74 2.92 2.29
C LEU A 44 9.63 3.51 3.39
N ALA A 45 9.04 3.95 4.50
CA ALA A 45 9.72 4.67 5.56
C ALA A 45 10.12 3.78 6.74
N LEU A 46 9.33 2.76 7.04
CA LEU A 46 9.53 1.87 8.19
C LEU A 46 10.44 0.69 7.82
N THR A 47 11.21 0.25 8.81
CA THR A 47 11.86 -1.07 8.76
C THR A 47 10.84 -2.20 8.88
N ASP A 48 11.23 -3.42 8.54
CA ASP A 48 10.36 -4.60 8.68
C ASP A 48 9.90 -4.78 10.14
N GLU A 49 10.77 -4.54 11.12
CA GLU A 49 10.42 -4.61 12.54
C GLU A 49 9.37 -3.55 12.93
N GLU A 50 9.55 -2.30 12.48
CA GLU A 50 8.60 -1.23 12.75
C GLU A 50 7.25 -1.46 12.07
N LEU A 51 7.26 -2.00 10.84
CA LEU A 51 6.04 -2.36 10.13
C LEU A 51 5.27 -3.49 10.83
N HIS A 52 5.97 -4.52 11.32
CA HIS A 52 5.36 -5.57 12.13
C HIS A 52 4.71 -5.02 13.40
N ARG A 53 5.35 -4.06 14.09
CA ARG A 53 4.75 -3.38 15.26
C ARG A 53 3.43 -2.67 14.91
N VAL A 54 3.32 -2.09 13.72
CA VAL A 54 2.07 -1.49 13.23
C VAL A 54 1.01 -2.57 13.00
N TYR A 55 1.36 -3.68 12.34
CA TYR A 55 0.43 -4.80 12.12
C TYR A 55 -0.05 -5.43 13.43
N ASP A 56 0.82 -5.59 14.42
CA ASP A 56 0.43 -6.09 15.74
C ASP A 56 -0.53 -5.13 16.43
N LYS A 57 -0.28 -3.82 16.35
CA LYS A 57 -1.22 -2.81 16.87
C LYS A 57 -2.56 -2.86 16.14
N MET A 58 -2.58 -3.07 14.82
CA MET A 58 -3.82 -3.21 14.05
C MET A 58 -4.63 -4.43 14.53
N ARG A 59 -3.97 -5.56 14.81
CA ARG A 59 -4.63 -6.75 15.37
C ARG A 59 -5.16 -6.51 16.77
N GLU A 60 -4.38 -5.83 17.63
CA GLU A 60 -4.79 -5.48 18.99
C GLU A 60 -6.06 -4.63 19.02
N ILE A 61 -6.25 -3.73 18.04
CA ILE A 61 -7.46 -2.91 17.90
C ILE A 61 -8.59 -3.58 17.09
N GLY A 62 -8.44 -4.86 16.75
CA GLY A 62 -9.50 -5.69 16.18
C GLY A 62 -9.46 -5.90 14.66
N ALA A 63 -8.37 -5.54 13.98
CA ALA A 63 -8.22 -5.88 12.56
C ALA A 63 -7.92 -7.37 12.36
N ASP A 64 -8.65 -8.01 11.44
CA ASP A 64 -8.33 -9.36 10.95
C ASP A 64 -7.43 -9.25 9.71
N ILE A 65 -6.12 -9.24 9.95
CA ILE A 65 -5.09 -9.16 8.91
C ILE A 65 -4.14 -10.36 9.01
N GLY A 66 -3.89 -11.00 7.86
CA GLY A 66 -2.96 -12.11 7.73
C GLY A 66 -1.52 -11.73 8.07
N VAL A 67 -0.66 -12.74 8.23
CA VAL A 67 0.80 -12.55 8.26
C VAL A 67 1.25 -12.61 6.80
N GLU A 68 1.73 -11.50 6.26
CA GLU A 68 2.39 -11.47 4.93
C GLU A 68 3.84 -11.96 5.04
#